data_AF-A0AAJ0GU18-F1
#
_entry.id   AF-A0AAJ0GU18-F1
#
_cell.length_a   1.000
_cell.length_b   1.000
_cell.length_c   1.000
_cell.angle_alpha   90.00
_cell.angle_beta   90.00
_cell.angle_gamma   90.00
#
_symmetry.space_group_name_H-M   'P 1'
#
loop_
_entity.id
_entity.type
_entity.pdbx_description
1 polymer ?
#
loop_
_entity_poly.entity_id
_entity_poly.type
_entity_poly.pdbx_seq_one_letter_code
_entity_poly.pdbx_strand_id
1 'polypeptide(L)'
;MALVRLPLELLSEICSYLCPHCLRTPEDELETLDFDLDPWGFKYEPLLSDRKRIKQQNLLSLSQVCKVLHAAAEPFLYHYIPGNRYKDLQLVRRTLKERPDLQLRVSELETAVNGRIEQMPDPASPEGLPFGYPGDPSPTKLSLYWKEVMMLLKFVPKLQRFHFCMPKPNPSTFGLPEIRTWPTPPLTSLRELAISTLEHHCGFQHGFQLERAGCILSAAPNLEILQCSRCIGVSENFREYYLTQPVPLQHLTELILVDSRLTPASFRNLLSAVGPGLSKVRIQQSRRVLWKSDWEGVPPEDNEIKLDGVAAALQPWRHSLKELTFSMEGGEFPENFDDTQEATLLRELGALEVLRTQVALFDWDGDPDGNVLVRTLPQSLRHLELRGYADFACGLLMLYDAITERGHFRHLQRIDIDDQKYDRSTPFGQAYATELDENCATLASAGVEVVKYPAEEWSDPGSNRARSLVSD
;
A
#
# COMPACT_ATOMS: atom_id res chain seq x y z
N MET A 1 -28.04 -15.05 -24.66
CA MET A 1 -27.45 -14.50 -23.42
C MET A 1 -28.14 -13.19 -23.10
N ALA A 2 -28.81 -13.14 -21.95
CA ALA A 2 -29.74 -12.09 -21.58
C ALA A 2 -29.02 -10.89 -20.95
N LEU A 3 -29.53 -9.67 -21.20
CA LEU A 3 -29.10 -8.40 -20.58
C LEU A 3 -28.87 -8.52 -19.07
N VAL A 4 -29.62 -9.39 -18.41
CA VAL A 4 -29.58 -9.74 -16.97
C VAL A 4 -28.19 -10.14 -16.42
N ARG A 5 -27.18 -10.34 -17.27
CA ARG A 5 -25.81 -10.68 -16.84
C ARG A 5 -24.88 -9.48 -16.63
N LEU A 6 -25.32 -8.27 -16.97
CA LEU A 6 -24.55 -7.05 -16.70
C LEU A 6 -24.74 -6.62 -15.23
N PRO A 7 -23.78 -5.88 -14.65
CA PRO A 7 -23.97 -5.22 -13.36
C PRO A 7 -25.25 -4.38 -13.34
N LEU A 8 -25.92 -4.32 -12.19
CA LEU A 8 -27.25 -3.70 -12.07
C LEU A 8 -27.23 -2.21 -12.43
N GLU A 9 -26.09 -1.55 -12.17
CA GLU A 9 -25.82 -0.14 -12.44
C GLU A 9 -25.75 0.12 -13.95
N LEU A 10 -24.99 -0.71 -14.68
CA LEU A 10 -24.93 -0.66 -16.14
C LEU A 10 -26.25 -1.06 -16.78
N LEU A 11 -26.99 -2.00 -16.18
CA LEU A 11 -28.35 -2.33 -16.63
C LEU A 11 -29.32 -1.16 -16.44
N SER A 12 -29.23 -0.46 -15.32
CA SER A 12 -30.04 0.73 -15.02
C SER A 12 -29.78 1.83 -16.06
N GLU A 13 -28.52 2.10 -16.36
CA GLU A 13 -28.12 3.12 -17.32
C GLU A 13 -28.44 2.71 -18.77
N ILE A 14 -28.20 1.45 -19.14
CA ILE A 14 -28.60 0.93 -20.47
C ILE A 14 -30.13 0.97 -20.62
N CYS A 15 -30.89 0.63 -19.57
CA CYS A 15 -32.35 0.69 -19.60
C CYS A 15 -32.88 2.13 -19.71
N SER A 16 -32.20 3.12 -19.10
CA SER A 16 -32.59 4.53 -19.22
C SER A 16 -32.41 5.04 -20.66
N TYR A 17 -31.37 4.60 -21.36
CA TYR A 17 -31.16 4.95 -22.78
C TYR A 17 -32.04 4.15 -23.76
N LEU A 18 -32.41 2.91 -23.44
CA LEU A 18 -33.12 2.01 -24.37
C LEU A 18 -34.65 2.01 -24.25
N CYS A 19 -35.19 2.50 -23.12
CA CYS A 19 -36.63 2.60 -22.93
C CYS A 19 -37.06 4.04 -22.60
N PRO A 20 -37.23 4.90 -23.63
CA PRO A 20 -37.79 6.23 -23.44
C PRO A 20 -39.18 6.21 -22.75
N HIS A 21 -39.93 5.10 -22.87
CA HIS A 21 -41.23 4.94 -22.20
C HIS A 21 -41.14 4.91 -20.67
N CYS A 22 -39.98 4.58 -20.10
CA CYS A 22 -39.77 4.62 -18.65
C CYS A 22 -39.28 5.99 -18.16
N LEU A 23 -38.94 6.90 -19.08
CA LEU A 23 -38.48 8.27 -18.79
C LEU A 23 -39.47 9.36 -19.25
N ARG A 24 -40.43 9.03 -20.11
CA ARG A 24 -41.52 9.93 -20.48
C ARG A 24 -42.44 10.08 -19.28
N THR A 25 -42.58 11.30 -18.78
CA THR A 25 -43.73 11.66 -17.96
C THR A 25 -44.98 11.57 -18.85
N PRO A 26 -46.16 11.27 -18.29
CA PRO A 26 -47.42 11.24 -19.05
C PRO A 26 -47.72 12.53 -19.83
N GLU A 27 -47.06 13.62 -19.45
CA GLU A 27 -47.14 14.95 -20.08
C GLU A 27 -46.49 14.98 -21.48
N ASP A 28 -45.47 14.16 -21.74
CA ASP A 28 -44.79 14.10 -23.05
C ASP A 28 -45.61 13.35 -24.13
N GLU A 29 -46.65 12.60 -23.75
CA GLU A 29 -47.52 11.89 -24.70
C GLU A 29 -48.67 12.76 -25.24
N LEU A 30 -48.94 13.91 -24.61
CA LEU A 30 -50.04 14.80 -25.01
C LEU A 30 -49.67 15.81 -26.11
N GLU A 31 -48.38 16.03 -26.39
CA GLU A 31 -47.93 17.02 -27.41
C GLU A 31 -47.62 16.43 -28.79
N THR A 32 -47.81 15.12 -29.03
CA THR A 32 -47.46 14.50 -30.33
C THR A 32 -48.58 13.75 -31.04
N LEU A 33 -49.85 13.97 -30.67
CA LEU A 33 -51.01 13.44 -31.41
C LEU A 33 -51.93 14.56 -31.93
N ASP A 34 -51.38 15.52 -32.67
CA ASP A 34 -52.17 16.20 -33.71
C ASP A 34 -52.21 15.29 -34.95
N PHE A 35 -53.11 14.30 -34.89
CA PHE A 35 -53.48 13.51 -36.05
C PHE A 35 -54.35 14.38 -36.96
N ASP A 36 -53.72 15.06 -37.91
CA ASP A 36 -54.39 15.53 -39.11
C ASP A 36 -55.04 14.32 -39.79
N LEU A 37 -56.36 14.26 -39.70
CA LEU A 37 -57.23 13.29 -40.35
C LEU A 37 -57.12 13.50 -41.87
N ASP A 38 -56.29 12.68 -42.52
CA ASP A 38 -56.29 12.59 -43.98
C ASP A 38 -57.69 12.15 -44.46
N PRO A 39 -58.42 12.94 -45.27
CA PRO A 39 -59.82 12.68 -45.64
C PRO A 39 -60.02 11.44 -46.52
N TRP A 40 -58.93 10.80 -46.97
CA TRP A 40 -58.96 9.77 -48.01
C TRP A 40 -58.96 8.33 -47.50
N GLY A 41 -59.16 8.09 -46.20
CA GLY A 41 -59.59 6.77 -45.69
C GLY A 41 -58.61 5.60 -45.91
N PHE A 42 -57.34 5.87 -46.25
CA PHE A 42 -56.32 4.84 -46.30
C PHE A 42 -55.70 4.65 -44.92
N LYS A 43 -56.12 3.59 -44.22
CA LYS A 43 -55.41 3.08 -43.03
C LYS A 43 -53.99 2.66 -43.43
N TYR A 44 -53.04 3.58 -43.30
CA TYR A 44 -51.61 3.27 -43.37
C TYR A 44 -51.18 2.55 -42.08
N GLU A 45 -51.55 1.28 -41.96
CA GLU A 45 -51.03 0.35 -40.96
C GLU A 45 -49.64 -0.29 -41.25
N PRO A 46 -48.91 -0.10 -42.38
CA PRO A 46 -47.63 -0.80 -42.59
C PRO A 46 -46.40 -0.12 -41.96
N LEU A 47 -46.49 1.11 -41.44
CA LEU A 47 -45.31 1.81 -40.88
C LEU A 47 -45.00 1.46 -39.42
N LEU A 48 -45.95 0.89 -38.68
CA LEU A 48 -45.76 0.48 -37.28
C LEU A 48 -44.99 -0.84 -37.15
N SER A 49 -45.14 -1.76 -38.11
CA SER A 49 -44.39 -3.03 -38.15
C SER A 49 -42.90 -2.79 -38.43
N ASP A 50 -42.57 -1.86 -39.35
CA ASP A 50 -41.18 -1.52 -39.67
C ASP A 50 -40.47 -0.82 -38.51
N ARG A 51 -41.15 0.08 -37.77
CA ARG A 51 -40.58 0.69 -36.56
C ARG A 51 -40.25 -0.35 -35.48
N LYS A 52 -41.12 -1.34 -35.27
CA LYS A 52 -40.86 -2.43 -34.31
C LYS A 52 -39.67 -3.28 -34.75
N ARG A 53 -39.57 -3.60 -36.05
CA ARG A 53 -38.47 -4.37 -36.63
C ARG A 53 -37.12 -3.63 -36.51
N ILE A 54 -37.09 -2.33 -36.80
CA ILE A 54 -35.87 -1.50 -36.66
C ILE A 54 -35.43 -1.45 -35.18
N LYS A 55 -36.36 -1.25 -34.24
CA LYS A 55 -36.04 -1.26 -32.80
C LYS A 55 -35.46 -2.61 -32.35
N GLN A 56 -36.04 -3.73 -32.78
CA GLN A 56 -35.52 -5.06 -32.49
C GLN A 56 -34.13 -5.28 -33.08
N GLN A 57 -33.88 -4.83 -34.31
CA GLN A 57 -32.57 -4.92 -34.96
C GLN A 57 -31.51 -4.08 -34.22
N ASN A 58 -31.86 -2.88 -33.77
CA ASN A 58 -30.95 -2.03 -33.00
C ASN A 58 -30.60 -2.65 -31.64
N LEU A 59 -31.59 -3.21 -30.93
CA LEU A 59 -31.36 -3.92 -29.66
C LEU A 59 -30.50 -5.17 -29.85
N LEU A 60 -30.72 -5.92 -30.94
CA LEU A 60 -29.87 -7.06 -31.31
C LEU A 60 -28.43 -6.62 -31.59
N SER A 61 -28.26 -5.55 -32.37
CA SER A 61 -26.94 -5.01 -32.72
C SER A 61 -26.21 -4.50 -31.48
N LEU A 62 -26.89 -3.75 -30.61
CA LEU A 62 -26.32 -3.31 -29.34
C LEU A 62 -25.97 -4.51 -28.44
N SER A 63 -26.85 -5.51 -28.32
CA SER A 63 -26.55 -6.73 -27.57
C SER A 63 -25.32 -7.47 -28.11
N GLN A 64 -25.13 -7.51 -29.43
CA GLN A 64 -23.95 -8.10 -30.04
C GLN A 64 -22.70 -7.28 -29.76
N VAL A 65 -22.75 -5.96 -29.91
CA VAL A 65 -21.64 -5.06 -29.57
C VAL A 65 -21.27 -5.20 -28.10
N CYS A 66 -22.24 -5.15 -27.18
CA CYS A 66 -21.99 -5.36 -25.76
C CYS A 66 -21.38 -6.72 -25.45
N LYS A 67 -21.74 -7.79 -26.17
CA LYS A 67 -21.09 -9.11 -25.99
C LYS A 67 -19.64 -9.10 -26.43
N VAL A 68 -19.34 -8.49 -27.58
CA VAL A 68 -17.97 -8.39 -28.10
C VAL A 68 -17.13 -7.53 -27.16
N LEU A 69 -17.65 -6.37 -26.75
CA LEU A 69 -16.99 -5.49 -25.79
C LEU A 69 -16.80 -6.18 -24.43
N HIS A 70 -17.81 -6.87 -23.91
CA HIS A 70 -17.68 -7.62 -22.67
C HIS A 70 -16.62 -8.72 -22.79
N ALA A 71 -16.64 -9.52 -23.87
CA ALA A 71 -15.63 -10.57 -24.06
C ALA A 71 -14.21 -9.99 -24.13
N ALA A 72 -14.04 -8.82 -24.75
CA ALA A 72 -12.76 -8.11 -24.81
C ALA A 72 -12.36 -7.48 -23.46
N ALA A 73 -13.32 -6.95 -22.70
CA ALA A 73 -13.09 -6.26 -21.43
C ALA A 73 -12.98 -7.22 -20.23
N GLU A 74 -13.60 -8.39 -20.28
CA GLU A 74 -13.68 -9.36 -19.18
C GLU A 74 -12.31 -9.70 -18.55
N PRO A 75 -11.21 -9.91 -19.30
CA PRO A 75 -9.89 -10.13 -18.69
C PRO A 75 -9.44 -8.95 -17.83
N PHE A 76 -9.71 -7.72 -18.25
CA PHE A 76 -9.30 -6.50 -17.56
C PHE A 76 -10.21 -6.16 -16.38
N LEU A 77 -11.52 -6.33 -16.55
CA LEU A 77 -12.52 -6.03 -15.52
C LEU A 77 -12.41 -6.92 -14.28
N TYR A 78 -11.94 -8.15 -14.46
CA TYR A 78 -11.82 -9.11 -13.36
C TYR A 78 -10.37 -9.40 -12.95
N HIS A 79 -9.38 -8.76 -13.59
CA HIS A 79 -7.97 -8.88 -13.19
C HIS A 79 -7.74 -8.26 -11.80
N TYR A 80 -8.31 -7.08 -11.58
CA TYR A 80 -8.22 -6.28 -10.36
C TYR A 80 -9.62 -5.96 -9.86
N ILE A 81 -9.89 -6.26 -8.58
CA ILE A 81 -11.19 -6.01 -7.95
C ILE A 81 -11.03 -5.01 -6.80
N PRO A 82 -11.49 -3.76 -6.97
CA PRO A 82 -11.51 -2.79 -5.89
C PRO A 82 -12.71 -3.04 -4.95
N GLY A 83 -12.43 -3.49 -3.74
CA GLY A 83 -13.42 -3.77 -2.70
C GLY A 83 -13.61 -2.58 -1.77
N ASN A 84 -14.08 -1.45 -2.29
CA ASN A 84 -14.10 -0.18 -1.58
C ASN A 84 -15.24 -0.06 -0.53
N ARG A 85 -16.28 -0.88 -0.68
CA ARG A 85 -17.41 -0.96 0.25
C ARG A 85 -17.73 -2.41 0.59
N TYR A 86 -18.31 -2.62 1.76
CA TYR A 86 -18.76 -3.95 2.18
C TYR A 86 -19.75 -4.59 1.19
N LYS A 87 -20.66 -3.79 0.61
CA LYS A 87 -21.62 -4.26 -0.41
C LYS A 87 -20.91 -4.74 -1.68
N ASP A 88 -19.83 -4.08 -2.08
CA ASP A 88 -19.05 -4.43 -3.27
C ASP A 88 -18.42 -5.81 -3.07
N LEU A 89 -17.86 -6.09 -1.88
CA LEU A 89 -17.33 -7.42 -1.53
C LEU A 89 -18.41 -8.51 -1.62
N GLN A 90 -19.63 -8.23 -1.16
CA GLN A 90 -20.74 -9.18 -1.27
C GLN A 90 -21.15 -9.43 -2.72
N LEU A 91 -21.23 -8.37 -3.55
CA LEU A 91 -21.56 -8.45 -4.97
C LEU A 91 -20.49 -9.24 -5.73
N VAL A 92 -19.21 -8.97 -5.47
CA VAL A 92 -18.08 -9.71 -6.03
C VAL A 92 -18.16 -11.17 -5.62
N ARG A 93 -18.31 -11.46 -4.33
CA ARG A 93 -18.42 -12.84 -3.83
C ARG A 93 -19.58 -13.58 -4.51
N ARG A 94 -20.74 -12.94 -4.63
CA ARG A 94 -21.90 -13.50 -5.33
C ARG A 94 -21.59 -13.76 -6.80
N THR A 95 -20.97 -12.80 -7.48
CA THR A 95 -20.58 -12.90 -8.89
C THR A 95 -19.61 -14.06 -9.11
N LEU A 96 -18.54 -14.16 -8.31
CA LEU A 96 -17.56 -15.24 -8.42
C LEU A 96 -18.16 -16.61 -8.08
N LYS A 97 -19.12 -16.66 -7.16
CA LYS A 97 -19.87 -17.88 -6.87
C LYS A 97 -20.75 -18.32 -8.04
N GLU A 98 -21.43 -17.39 -8.69
CA GLU A 98 -22.32 -17.65 -9.84
C GLU A 98 -21.54 -17.85 -11.16
N ARG A 99 -20.30 -17.36 -11.22
CA ARG A 99 -19.42 -17.41 -12.40
C ARG A 99 -18.02 -17.97 -12.04
N PRO A 100 -17.89 -19.30 -11.86
CA PRO A 100 -16.60 -19.93 -11.57
C PRO A 100 -15.52 -19.69 -12.63
N ASP A 101 -15.92 -19.42 -13.87
CA ASP A 101 -15.02 -19.06 -14.96
C ASP A 101 -14.23 -17.76 -14.71
N LEU A 102 -14.79 -16.85 -13.92
CA LEU A 102 -14.16 -15.58 -13.55
C LEU A 102 -13.16 -15.74 -12.40
N GLN A 103 -13.31 -16.75 -11.54
CA GLN A 103 -12.43 -17.00 -10.38
C GLN A 103 -10.96 -17.14 -10.78
N LEU A 104 -10.71 -17.71 -11.97
CA LEU A 104 -9.36 -17.93 -12.49
C LEU A 104 -8.75 -16.69 -13.14
N ARG A 105 -9.53 -15.61 -13.31
CA ARG A 105 -9.08 -14.35 -13.90
C ARG A 105 -8.66 -13.32 -12.85
N VAL A 106 -9.16 -13.46 -11.61
CA VAL A 106 -8.80 -12.59 -10.50
C VAL A 106 -7.38 -12.91 -10.02
N SER A 107 -6.47 -11.96 -10.27
CA SER A 107 -5.09 -12.02 -9.77
C SER A 107 -4.79 -10.92 -8.77
N GLU A 108 -5.59 -9.86 -8.71
CA GLU A 108 -5.44 -8.76 -7.76
C GLU A 108 -6.77 -8.47 -7.05
N LEU A 109 -6.71 -8.31 -5.74
CA LEU A 109 -7.86 -8.00 -4.90
C LEU A 109 -7.49 -6.92 -3.91
N GLU A 110 -8.36 -5.93 -3.76
CA GLU A 110 -8.25 -4.92 -2.72
C GLU A 110 -9.51 -4.94 -1.85
N THR A 111 -9.36 -4.86 -0.54
CA THR A 111 -10.47 -4.78 0.40
C THR A 111 -10.28 -3.54 1.26
N ALA A 112 -10.61 -2.38 0.70
CA ALA A 112 -10.47 -1.08 1.35
C ALA A 112 -11.85 -0.53 1.75
N VAL A 113 -12.40 -0.91 2.90
CA VAL A 113 -13.72 -0.39 3.30
C VAL A 113 -13.60 1.07 3.74
N ASN A 114 -13.69 2.04 2.82
CA ASN A 114 -13.52 3.45 3.13
C ASN A 114 -14.53 3.96 4.16
N GLY A 115 -14.10 4.00 5.42
CA GLY A 115 -14.62 4.79 6.53
C GLY A 115 -16.07 4.54 6.98
N ARG A 116 -16.80 3.56 6.45
CA ARG A 116 -18.21 3.33 6.82
C ARG A 116 -18.53 1.88 7.13
N ILE A 117 -17.71 1.24 7.97
CA ILE A 117 -18.15 0.02 8.70
C ILE A 117 -19.49 0.30 9.40
N GLU A 118 -19.73 1.55 9.80
CA GLU A 118 -21.00 2.02 10.36
C GLU A 118 -22.21 1.73 9.46
N GLN A 119 -22.06 1.73 8.13
CA GLN A 119 -23.12 1.39 7.18
C GLN A 119 -23.36 -0.12 6.99
N MET A 120 -22.58 -0.99 7.65
CA MET A 120 -22.94 -2.40 7.72
C MET A 120 -24.26 -2.53 8.49
N PRO A 121 -25.20 -3.36 7.99
CA PRO A 121 -26.44 -3.60 8.69
C PRO A 121 -26.14 -4.02 10.13
N ASP A 122 -26.89 -3.46 11.07
CA ASP A 122 -26.77 -3.85 12.47
C ASP A 122 -27.05 -5.37 12.55
N PRO A 123 -26.12 -6.19 13.09
CA PRO A 123 -26.38 -7.61 13.29
C PRO A 123 -27.63 -7.86 14.16
N ALA A 124 -28.06 -6.87 14.96
CA ALA A 124 -29.29 -6.93 15.76
C ALA A 124 -30.58 -6.52 15.00
N SER A 125 -30.48 -6.07 13.74
CA SER A 125 -31.68 -5.71 12.95
C SER A 125 -32.53 -6.95 12.66
N PRO A 126 -33.85 -6.91 12.89
CA PRO A 126 -34.76 -8.05 12.68
C PRO A 126 -34.87 -8.50 11.21
N GLU A 127 -34.35 -7.73 10.26
CA GLU A 127 -34.26 -8.12 8.84
C GLU A 127 -32.96 -8.89 8.51
N GLY A 128 -32.03 -9.01 9.47
CA GLY A 128 -30.82 -9.81 9.35
C GLY A 128 -31.11 -11.30 9.58
N LEU A 129 -30.53 -12.15 8.73
CA LEU A 129 -30.62 -13.62 8.82
C LEU A 129 -30.51 -14.13 10.27
N PRO A 130 -31.36 -15.08 10.71
CA PRO A 130 -31.36 -15.60 12.08
C PRO A 130 -30.15 -16.50 12.32
N PHE A 131 -28.99 -15.89 12.53
CA PHE A 131 -27.77 -16.56 12.97
C PHE A 131 -27.46 -16.10 14.40
N GLY A 132 -28.10 -16.74 15.38
CA GLY A 132 -27.75 -16.57 16.78
C GLY A 132 -28.58 -17.47 17.69
N TYR A 133 -27.91 -18.34 18.45
CA TYR A 133 -28.49 -18.95 19.64
C TYR A 133 -28.56 -17.89 20.77
N PRO A 134 -29.58 -17.91 21.63
CA PRO A 134 -29.64 -17.01 22.78
C PRO A 134 -28.42 -17.26 23.69
N GLY A 135 -27.52 -16.29 23.77
CA GLY A 135 -26.30 -16.35 24.61
C GLY A 135 -24.98 -16.20 23.87
N ASP A 136 -24.98 -16.28 22.53
CA ASP A 136 -23.77 -16.04 21.72
C ASP A 136 -23.60 -14.52 21.54
N PRO A 137 -22.41 -13.92 21.81
CA PRO A 137 -22.19 -12.51 21.52
C PRO A 137 -22.46 -12.26 20.03
N SER A 138 -23.37 -11.35 19.74
CA SER A 138 -23.74 -10.99 18.37
C SER A 138 -22.46 -10.71 17.55
N PRO A 139 -22.30 -11.32 16.36
CA PRO A 139 -21.08 -11.16 15.59
C PRO A 139 -20.81 -9.67 15.36
N THR A 140 -19.64 -9.21 15.78
CA THR A 140 -19.25 -7.81 15.57
C THR A 140 -19.21 -7.51 14.07
N LYS A 141 -19.42 -6.25 13.67
CA LYS A 141 -19.28 -5.83 12.26
C LYS A 141 -17.91 -6.23 11.67
N LEU A 142 -16.87 -6.22 12.49
CA LEU A 142 -15.52 -6.70 12.16
C LEU A 142 -15.50 -8.20 11.79
N SER A 143 -16.17 -9.07 12.56
CA SER A 143 -16.19 -10.50 12.25
C SER A 143 -16.98 -10.80 10.97
N LEU A 144 -18.07 -10.06 10.70
CA LEU A 144 -18.80 -10.16 9.43
C LEU A 144 -17.96 -9.71 8.24
N TYR A 145 -17.19 -8.63 8.38
CA TYR A 145 -16.25 -8.19 7.35
C TYR A 145 -15.18 -9.27 7.10
N TRP A 146 -14.56 -9.78 8.15
CA TRP A 146 -13.55 -10.84 8.04
C TRP A 146 -14.12 -12.08 7.35
N LYS A 147 -15.36 -12.45 7.68
CA LYS A 147 -16.08 -13.54 7.03
C LYS A 147 -16.21 -13.34 5.54
N GLU A 148 -16.63 -12.16 5.11
CA GLU A 148 -16.75 -11.89 3.67
C GLU A 148 -15.40 -11.95 2.98
N VAL A 149 -14.34 -11.37 3.56
CA VAL A 149 -12.98 -11.43 2.99
C VAL A 149 -12.49 -12.89 2.90
N MET A 150 -12.61 -13.67 3.98
CA MET A 150 -12.19 -15.08 3.97
C MET A 150 -13.00 -15.93 2.99
N MET A 151 -14.30 -15.65 2.84
CA MET A 151 -15.12 -16.32 1.82
C MET A 151 -14.72 -15.90 0.41
N LEU A 152 -14.39 -14.63 0.20
CA LEU A 152 -13.96 -14.12 -1.09
C LEU A 152 -12.63 -14.76 -1.52
N LEU A 153 -11.67 -14.88 -0.59
CA LEU A 153 -10.39 -15.56 -0.83
C LEU A 153 -10.55 -17.01 -1.30
N LYS A 154 -11.64 -17.70 -0.92
CA LYS A 154 -11.93 -19.07 -1.40
C LYS A 154 -12.29 -19.13 -2.88
N PHE A 155 -12.70 -18.01 -3.48
CA PHE A 155 -13.10 -17.92 -4.88
C PHE A 155 -12.01 -17.32 -5.77
N VAL A 156 -10.80 -17.06 -5.26
CA VAL A 156 -9.70 -16.45 -6.03
C VAL A 156 -8.40 -17.26 -5.91
N PRO A 157 -8.38 -18.52 -6.38
CA PRO A 157 -7.24 -19.42 -6.18
C PRO A 157 -5.94 -18.97 -6.90
N LYS A 158 -6.04 -18.04 -7.85
CA LYS A 158 -4.93 -17.47 -8.62
C LYS A 158 -4.53 -16.07 -8.15
N LEU A 159 -4.98 -15.65 -6.97
CA LEU A 159 -4.64 -14.35 -6.40
C LEU A 159 -3.12 -14.23 -6.23
N GLN A 160 -2.52 -13.24 -6.90
CA GLN A 160 -1.08 -12.92 -6.87
C GLN A 160 -0.79 -11.71 -5.99
N ARG A 161 -1.67 -10.71 -6.00
CA ARG A 161 -1.59 -9.52 -5.15
C ARG A 161 -2.84 -9.37 -4.31
N PHE A 162 -2.65 -9.09 -3.04
CA PHE A 162 -3.76 -8.82 -2.13
C PHE A 162 -3.47 -7.58 -1.30
N HIS A 163 -4.33 -6.58 -1.41
CA HIS A 163 -4.31 -5.42 -0.52
C HIS A 163 -5.45 -5.53 0.48
N PHE A 164 -5.09 -5.83 1.72
CA PHE A 164 -6.00 -6.00 2.82
C PHE A 164 -6.02 -4.76 3.72
N CYS A 165 -7.07 -3.95 3.63
CA CYS A 165 -7.28 -2.89 4.60
C CYS A 165 -8.00 -3.44 5.83
N MET A 166 -7.30 -3.44 6.96
CA MET A 166 -7.86 -3.77 8.25
C MET A 166 -8.87 -2.70 8.68
N PRO A 167 -10.05 -3.12 9.16
CA PRO A 167 -10.98 -2.19 9.76
C PRO A 167 -10.41 -1.70 11.09
N LYS A 168 -10.67 -0.44 11.44
CA LYS A 168 -10.18 0.17 12.68
C LYS A 168 -10.55 -0.73 13.88
N PRO A 169 -9.58 -1.15 14.71
CA PRO A 169 -9.88 -1.84 15.95
C PRO A 169 -10.78 -0.96 16.82
N ASN A 170 -11.90 -1.49 17.31
CA ASN A 170 -12.51 -0.88 18.48
C ASN A 170 -11.56 -1.16 19.67
N PRO A 171 -11.15 -0.17 20.47
CA PRO A 171 -10.30 -0.38 21.66
C PRO A 171 -10.79 -1.52 22.56
N SER A 172 -12.10 -1.75 22.64
CA SER A 172 -12.70 -2.86 23.41
C SER A 172 -12.51 -4.25 22.78
N THR A 173 -12.10 -4.34 21.52
CA THR A 173 -11.98 -5.60 20.76
C THR A 173 -10.55 -6.12 20.62
N PHE A 174 -9.58 -5.52 21.34
CA PHE A 174 -8.16 -5.91 21.27
C PHE A 174 -7.85 -7.36 21.70
N GLY A 175 -8.82 -8.09 22.25
CA GLY A 175 -8.64 -9.45 22.73
C GLY A 175 -9.31 -10.55 21.93
N LEU A 176 -9.93 -10.31 20.76
CA LEU A 176 -10.71 -11.37 20.09
C LEU A 176 -9.81 -12.52 19.57
N PRO A 177 -9.79 -13.69 20.23
CA PRO A 177 -9.01 -14.84 19.76
C PRO A 177 -9.62 -15.46 18.50
N GLU A 178 -10.89 -15.14 18.24
CA GLU A 178 -11.71 -15.73 17.18
C GLU A 178 -11.14 -15.53 15.79
N ILE A 179 -10.46 -14.41 15.51
CA ILE A 179 -9.90 -14.15 14.17
C ILE A 179 -8.81 -15.17 13.80
N ARG A 180 -8.11 -15.72 14.80
CA ARG A 180 -6.95 -16.61 14.58
C ARG A 180 -7.34 -17.97 14.00
N THR A 181 -8.57 -18.42 14.21
CA THR A 181 -9.01 -19.78 13.84
C THR A 181 -9.83 -19.83 12.55
N TRP A 182 -9.90 -18.71 11.80
CA TRP A 182 -10.70 -18.68 10.58
C TRP A 182 -10.07 -19.58 9.52
N PRO A 183 -10.84 -20.54 8.96
CA PRO A 183 -10.33 -21.43 7.92
C PRO A 183 -10.05 -20.63 6.65
N THR A 184 -8.80 -20.25 6.48
CA THR A 184 -8.29 -19.51 5.32
C THR A 184 -7.88 -20.53 4.26
N PRO A 185 -8.37 -20.42 3.01
CA PRO A 185 -7.93 -21.31 1.94
C PRO A 185 -6.43 -21.11 1.67
N PRO A 186 -5.70 -22.13 1.19
CA PRO A 186 -4.32 -21.95 0.76
C PRO A 186 -4.22 -20.87 -0.33
N LEU A 187 -3.39 -19.86 -0.10
CA LEU A 187 -3.09 -18.75 -1.00
C LEU A 187 -1.72 -18.99 -1.66
N THR A 188 -1.53 -20.16 -2.27
CA THR A 188 -0.24 -20.58 -2.82
C THR A 188 0.24 -19.73 -4.00
N SER A 189 -0.67 -19.02 -4.68
CA SER A 189 -0.34 -18.11 -5.77
C SER A 189 0.05 -16.70 -5.29
N LEU A 190 -0.22 -16.37 -4.02
CA LEU A 190 -0.04 -15.02 -3.49
C LEU A 190 1.45 -14.71 -3.34
N ARG A 191 1.91 -13.66 -4.03
CA ARG A 191 3.29 -13.18 -4.03
C ARG A 191 3.43 -11.85 -3.30
N GLU A 192 2.41 -11.00 -3.37
CA GLU A 192 2.43 -9.67 -2.79
C GLU A 192 1.24 -9.47 -1.85
N LEU A 193 1.51 -9.05 -0.62
CA LEU A 193 0.50 -8.75 0.38
C LEU A 193 0.76 -7.35 0.93
N ALA A 194 -0.17 -6.44 0.70
CA ALA A 194 -0.22 -5.15 1.35
C ALA A 194 -1.27 -5.19 2.46
N ILE A 195 -0.91 -4.77 3.66
CA ILE A 195 -1.80 -4.63 4.79
C ILE A 195 -1.78 -3.17 5.21
N SER A 196 -2.94 -2.54 5.24
CA SER A 196 -3.09 -1.17 5.73
C SER A 196 -4.21 -1.09 6.76
N THR A 197 -4.34 0.06 7.39
CA THR A 197 -5.55 0.45 8.13
C THR A 197 -6.05 1.77 7.56
N LEU A 198 -7.36 1.98 7.59
CA LEU A 198 -7.98 3.16 7.00
C LEU A 198 -7.46 4.45 7.64
N GLU A 199 -7.13 5.41 6.78
CA GLU A 199 -6.95 6.79 7.16
C GLU A 199 -8.30 7.37 7.59
N HIS A 200 -8.44 7.67 8.87
CA HIS A 200 -9.47 8.61 9.29
C HIS A 200 -8.81 9.96 9.57
N HIS A 201 -9.40 10.99 8.96
CA HIS A 201 -9.08 12.42 9.14
C HIS A 201 -9.13 12.92 10.60
N CYS A 202 -9.41 12.07 11.58
CA CYS A 202 -9.63 12.48 12.97
C CYS A 202 -8.37 12.48 13.86
N GLY A 203 -7.15 12.46 13.29
CA GLY A 203 -5.91 12.67 14.06
C GLY A 203 -5.57 11.57 15.08
N PHE A 204 -6.41 10.53 15.20
CA PHE A 204 -6.15 9.43 16.12
C PHE A 204 -5.21 8.39 15.51
N GLN A 205 -4.16 8.06 16.27
CA GLN A 205 -3.03 7.20 15.91
C GLN A 205 -3.39 5.70 16.02
N HIS A 206 -4.43 5.25 15.32
CA HIS A 206 -4.79 3.83 15.36
C HIS A 206 -4.07 3.07 14.25
N GLY A 207 -3.07 2.28 14.65
CA GLY A 207 -2.50 1.24 13.79
C GLY A 207 -3.11 -0.14 14.04
N PHE A 208 -2.54 -1.16 13.41
CA PHE A 208 -2.89 -2.56 13.64
C PHE A 208 -1.71 -3.37 14.18
N GLN A 209 -2.04 -4.46 14.88
CA GLN A 209 -1.07 -5.51 15.25
C GLN A 209 -1.04 -6.58 14.15
N LEU A 210 0.16 -6.94 13.66
CA LEU A 210 0.32 -7.81 12.50
C LEU A 210 -0.30 -9.20 12.70
N GLU A 211 -0.35 -9.69 13.93
CA GLU A 211 -0.99 -10.95 14.31
C GLU A 211 -2.40 -11.08 13.74
N ARG A 212 -3.12 -9.97 13.58
CA ARG A 212 -4.49 -10.02 13.06
C ARG A 212 -4.55 -10.54 11.63
N ALA A 213 -3.49 -10.36 10.84
CA ALA A 213 -3.37 -10.95 9.51
C ALA A 213 -2.72 -12.35 9.51
N GLY A 214 -2.44 -12.94 10.68
CA GLY A 214 -1.68 -14.18 10.79
C GLY A 214 -2.28 -15.35 10.00
N CYS A 215 -3.61 -15.43 9.87
CA CYS A 215 -4.26 -16.48 9.07
C CYS A 215 -4.04 -16.30 7.55
N ILE A 216 -3.89 -15.06 7.06
CA ILE A 216 -3.57 -14.78 5.66
C ILE A 216 -2.09 -15.08 5.41
N LEU A 217 -1.22 -14.63 6.32
CA LEU A 217 0.23 -14.86 6.25
C LEU A 217 0.56 -16.36 6.28
N SER A 218 -0.11 -17.15 7.12
CA SER A 218 0.10 -18.60 7.17
C SER A 218 -0.45 -19.32 5.94
N ALA A 219 -1.50 -18.79 5.32
CA ALA A 219 -2.05 -19.34 4.09
C ALA A 219 -1.21 -19.01 2.84
N ALA A 220 -0.29 -18.05 2.90
CA ALA A 220 0.52 -17.57 1.79
C ALA A 220 2.00 -17.99 1.92
N PRO A 221 2.33 -19.29 1.75
CA PRO A 221 3.70 -19.78 1.94
C PRO A 221 4.71 -19.18 0.96
N ASN A 222 4.20 -18.72 -0.19
CA ASN A 222 4.94 -18.27 -1.37
C ASN A 222 5.09 -16.75 -1.44
N LEU A 223 4.82 -16.05 -0.33
CA LEU A 223 4.85 -14.61 -0.25
C LEU A 223 6.27 -14.06 -0.43
N GLU A 224 6.44 -13.14 -1.38
CA GLU A 224 7.71 -12.54 -1.76
C GLU A 224 7.81 -11.08 -1.31
N ILE A 225 6.67 -10.36 -1.27
CA ILE A 225 6.59 -8.95 -0.86
C ILE A 225 5.54 -8.79 0.23
N LEU A 226 5.95 -8.17 1.35
CA LEU A 226 5.05 -7.80 2.45
C LEU A 226 5.14 -6.29 2.66
N GLN A 227 4.02 -5.61 2.46
CA GLN A 227 3.88 -4.20 2.79
C GLN A 227 2.94 -4.04 3.98
N CYS A 228 3.39 -3.34 5.02
CA CYS A 228 2.62 -3.01 6.20
C CYS A 228 2.54 -1.49 6.35
N SER A 229 1.34 -0.95 6.29
CA SER A 229 1.09 0.48 6.46
C SER A 229 0.42 0.73 7.81
N ARG A 230 1.11 1.42 8.72
CA ARG A 230 0.67 1.70 10.10
C ARG A 230 0.52 0.46 10.96
N CYS A 231 1.48 -0.44 10.84
CA CYS A 231 1.63 -1.50 11.82
C CYS A 231 2.21 -0.89 13.12
N ILE A 232 1.57 -1.12 14.25
CA ILE A 232 1.98 -0.58 15.57
C ILE A 232 2.68 -1.61 16.44
N GLY A 233 2.68 -2.89 16.05
CA GLY A 233 3.33 -3.89 16.87
C GLY A 233 3.27 -5.29 16.29
N VAL A 234 4.26 -6.07 16.72
CA VAL A 234 4.34 -7.52 16.52
C VAL A 234 4.77 -8.11 17.86
N SER A 235 3.91 -8.91 18.45
CA SER A 235 4.12 -9.64 19.70
C SER A 235 5.26 -10.66 19.60
N GLU A 236 5.86 -10.99 20.73
CA GLU A 236 6.93 -11.99 20.82
C GLU A 236 6.45 -13.37 20.35
N ASN A 237 5.19 -13.67 20.61
CA ASN A 237 4.55 -14.94 20.25
C ASN A 237 4.06 -14.98 18.79
N PHE A 238 4.35 -13.96 17.97
CA PHE A 238 3.97 -13.93 16.55
C PHE A 238 4.43 -15.20 15.82
N ARG A 239 5.63 -15.67 16.15
CA ARG A 239 6.18 -16.93 15.64
C ARG A 239 5.38 -18.14 16.15
N GLU A 240 5.05 -18.18 17.44
CA GLU A 240 4.39 -19.35 18.05
C GLU A 240 2.94 -19.53 17.59
N TYR A 241 2.20 -18.45 17.41
CA TYR A 241 0.75 -18.52 17.13
C TYR A 241 0.41 -18.99 15.73
N TYR A 242 1.31 -18.82 14.76
CA TYR A 242 1.01 -19.08 13.36
C TYR A 242 1.83 -20.21 12.75
N LEU A 243 2.65 -20.90 13.56
CA LEU A 243 3.61 -21.89 13.06
C LEU A 243 3.51 -23.26 13.71
N THR A 244 2.77 -24.13 13.02
CA THR A 244 3.33 -25.45 12.72
C THR A 244 4.40 -25.24 11.65
N GLN A 245 5.64 -25.71 11.85
CA GLN A 245 6.75 -25.58 10.88
C GLN A 245 6.28 -25.80 9.43
N PRO A 246 6.78 -25.04 8.42
CA PRO A 246 8.01 -24.21 8.38
C PRO A 246 7.88 -22.76 8.90
N VAL A 247 9.00 -22.02 8.94
CA VAL A 247 9.09 -20.58 9.29
C VAL A 247 8.16 -19.79 8.36
N PRO A 248 7.35 -18.83 8.86
CA PRO A 248 6.45 -18.08 8.01
C PRO A 248 7.32 -17.22 7.09
N LEU A 249 6.80 -16.74 5.96
CA LEU A 249 7.53 -15.79 5.10
C LEU A 249 8.94 -16.25 4.68
N GLN A 250 9.16 -17.56 4.54
CA GLN A 250 10.45 -18.14 4.16
C GLN A 250 10.97 -17.60 2.81
N HIS A 251 10.04 -17.24 1.92
CA HIS A 251 10.31 -16.73 0.58
C HIS A 251 10.25 -15.21 0.47
N LEU A 252 10.13 -14.49 1.59
CA LEU A 252 10.04 -13.03 1.57
C LEU A 252 11.37 -12.42 1.11
N THR A 253 11.30 -11.55 0.11
CA THR A 253 12.45 -10.87 -0.51
C THR A 253 12.41 -9.36 -0.32
N GLU A 254 11.23 -8.76 -0.17
CA GLU A 254 11.02 -7.33 0.08
C GLU A 254 10.06 -7.10 1.25
N LEU A 255 10.50 -6.30 2.22
CA LEU A 255 9.70 -5.82 3.35
C LEU A 255 9.53 -4.30 3.26
N ILE A 256 8.29 -3.83 3.25
CA ILE A 256 7.95 -2.40 3.17
C ILE A 256 7.12 -2.02 4.39
N LEU A 257 7.62 -1.07 5.18
CA LEU A 257 6.95 -0.51 6.35
C LEU A 257 6.67 0.96 6.09
N VAL A 258 5.39 1.33 5.98
CA VAL A 258 4.96 2.72 5.74
C VAL A 258 4.21 3.21 6.98
N ASP A 259 4.56 4.36 7.52
CA ASP A 259 3.98 4.96 8.72
C ASP A 259 3.83 3.99 9.90
N SER A 260 4.70 2.98 9.96
CA SER A 260 4.64 1.93 10.98
C SER A 260 5.45 2.34 12.20
N ARG A 261 4.87 2.09 13.37
CA ARG A 261 5.40 2.47 14.69
C ARG A 261 5.84 1.23 15.45
N LEU A 262 6.70 0.45 14.80
CA LEU A 262 7.25 -0.72 15.44
C LEU A 262 8.32 -0.27 16.43
N THR A 263 8.22 -0.75 17.67
CA THR A 263 9.35 -0.71 18.59
C THR A 263 10.49 -1.59 18.04
N PRO A 264 11.75 -1.37 18.46
CA PRO A 264 12.85 -2.25 18.07
C PRO A 264 12.58 -3.74 18.38
N ALA A 265 11.91 -4.03 19.52
CA ALA A 265 11.48 -5.37 19.87
C ALA A 265 10.43 -5.92 18.89
N SER A 266 9.41 -5.13 18.53
CA SER A 266 8.39 -5.54 17.55
C SER A 266 9.00 -5.80 16.17
N PHE A 267 9.97 -4.99 15.74
CA PHE A 267 10.65 -5.21 14.47
C PHE A 267 11.48 -6.50 14.48
N ARG A 268 12.19 -6.80 15.58
CA ARG A 268 12.87 -8.09 15.74
C ARG A 268 11.90 -9.27 15.74
N ASN A 269 10.73 -9.14 16.38
CA ASN A 269 9.70 -10.17 16.37
C ASN A 269 9.20 -10.44 14.94
N LEU A 270 8.97 -9.40 14.14
CA LEU A 270 8.66 -9.54 12.71
C LEU A 270 9.75 -10.27 11.95
N LEU A 271 11.01 -9.83 12.10
CA LEU A 271 12.14 -10.42 11.39
C LEU A 271 12.43 -11.87 11.82
N SER A 272 12.11 -12.26 13.05
CA SER A 272 12.23 -13.65 13.51
C SER A 272 11.38 -14.65 12.70
N ALA A 273 10.40 -14.11 11.97
CA ALA A 273 9.47 -14.80 11.09
C ALA A 273 9.83 -14.61 9.61
N VAL A 274 11.03 -14.13 9.26
CA VAL A 274 11.46 -13.92 7.86
C VAL A 274 12.55 -14.92 7.50
N GLY A 275 12.48 -15.50 6.30
CA GLY A 275 13.50 -16.41 5.79
C GLY A 275 14.80 -15.69 5.38
N PRO A 276 15.89 -16.43 5.08
CA PRO A 276 17.20 -15.86 4.75
C PRO A 276 17.25 -15.08 3.41
N GLY A 277 16.18 -15.15 2.61
CA GLY A 277 16.09 -14.54 1.27
C GLY A 277 15.76 -13.05 1.25
N LEU A 278 15.61 -12.38 2.40
CA LEU A 278 15.31 -10.95 2.46
C LEU A 278 16.45 -10.17 1.79
N SER A 279 16.10 -9.41 0.75
CA SER A 279 17.05 -8.67 -0.07
C SER A 279 16.83 -7.17 -0.03
N LYS A 280 15.64 -6.74 0.40
CA LYS A 280 15.23 -5.34 0.33
C LYS A 280 14.34 -4.98 1.51
N VAL A 281 14.67 -3.88 2.18
CA VAL A 281 13.90 -3.35 3.30
C VAL A 281 13.65 -1.87 3.09
N ARG A 282 12.40 -1.44 3.23
CA ARG A 282 11.98 -0.05 3.11
C ARG A 282 11.19 0.34 4.33
N ILE A 283 11.62 1.41 5.00
CA ILE A 283 10.96 1.98 6.17
C ILE A 283 10.75 3.46 5.88
N GLN A 284 9.49 3.87 5.84
CA GLN A 284 9.07 5.25 5.61
C GLN A 284 8.14 5.64 6.75
N GLN A 285 8.47 6.69 7.48
CA GLN A 285 7.71 7.15 8.64
C GLN A 285 7.33 8.62 8.45
N SER A 286 6.05 8.95 8.47
CA SER A 286 5.59 10.34 8.49
C SER A 286 5.48 10.87 9.93
N ARG A 287 6.24 11.92 10.25
CA ARG A 287 6.17 12.62 11.55
C ARG A 287 4.82 13.28 11.82
N ARG A 288 4.02 13.62 10.81
CA ARG A 288 2.65 14.10 11.05
C ARG A 288 1.85 13.15 11.94
N VAL A 289 2.18 11.87 11.86
CA VAL A 289 1.57 10.84 12.69
C VAL A 289 2.13 10.95 14.12
N LEU A 290 3.45 11.08 14.30
CA LEU A 290 4.17 10.95 15.57
C LEU A 290 3.83 12.02 16.63
N TRP A 291 3.74 13.30 16.27
CA TRP A 291 3.78 14.41 17.25
C TRP A 291 2.42 14.84 17.87
N LYS A 292 1.30 14.24 17.45
CA LYS A 292 -0.03 14.54 18.04
C LYS A 292 -0.41 13.64 19.21
N SER A 293 0.54 12.96 19.83
CA SER A 293 0.24 12.18 21.02
C SER A 293 0.07 13.10 22.22
N ASP A 294 -1.19 13.48 22.49
CA ASP A 294 -1.70 13.80 23.84
C ASP A 294 -1.63 12.56 24.79
N TRP A 295 -0.74 11.60 24.52
CA TRP A 295 -0.43 10.50 25.44
C TRP A 295 0.46 11.07 26.54
N GLU A 296 -0.15 11.82 27.45
CA GLU A 296 0.47 12.29 28.68
C GLU A 296 1.13 11.11 29.40
N GLY A 297 2.46 10.98 29.31
CA GLY A 297 3.25 10.13 30.21
C GLY A 297 4.12 9.03 29.61
N VAL A 298 4.18 8.82 28.29
CA VAL A 298 5.19 7.93 27.68
C VAL A 298 6.15 8.75 26.83
N PRO A 299 7.45 8.82 27.18
CA PRO A 299 8.45 9.48 26.35
C PRO A 299 8.42 8.87 24.94
N PRO A 300 8.25 9.68 23.88
CA PRO A 300 8.20 9.18 22.51
C PRO A 300 9.51 8.48 22.07
N GLU A 301 10.63 8.79 22.73
CA GLU A 301 11.97 8.37 22.31
C GLU A 301 12.22 6.86 22.39
N ASP A 302 11.56 6.13 23.29
CA ASP A 302 11.83 4.70 23.49
C ASP A 302 11.07 3.78 22.51
N ASN A 303 10.09 4.31 21.77
CA ASN A 303 9.16 3.49 20.99
C ASN A 303 9.40 3.53 19.48
N GLU A 304 10.23 4.44 19.00
CA GLU A 304 10.50 4.58 17.58
C GLU A 304 11.74 3.79 17.18
N ILE A 305 11.63 3.05 16.08
CA ILE A 305 12.79 2.38 15.52
C ILE A 305 13.69 3.39 14.82
N LYS A 306 14.92 3.52 15.33
CA LYS A 306 16.01 4.31 14.76
C LYS A 306 16.82 3.47 13.74
N LEU A 307 17.62 4.14 12.89
CA LEU A 307 18.37 3.49 11.81
C LEU A 307 19.39 2.44 12.31
N ASP A 308 20.06 2.73 13.41
CA ASP A 308 20.93 1.82 14.15
C ASP A 308 20.19 0.56 14.61
N GLY A 309 19.01 0.72 15.23
CA GLY A 309 18.14 -0.37 15.64
C GLY A 309 17.67 -1.23 14.45
N VAL A 310 17.43 -0.61 13.29
CA VAL A 310 17.17 -1.32 12.03
C VAL A 310 18.40 -2.11 11.59
N ALA A 311 19.57 -1.49 11.54
CA ALA A 311 20.81 -2.14 11.11
C ALA A 311 21.19 -3.32 12.03
N ALA A 312 21.01 -3.16 13.34
CA ALA A 312 21.20 -4.21 14.34
C ALA A 312 20.24 -5.40 14.10
N ALA A 313 18.96 -5.12 13.86
CA ALA A 313 17.97 -6.16 13.63
C ALA A 313 18.16 -6.89 12.29
N LEU A 314 18.78 -6.24 11.29
CA LEU A 314 19.02 -6.81 9.96
C LEU A 314 20.33 -7.59 9.83
N GLN A 315 21.17 -7.65 10.87
CA GLN A 315 22.42 -8.42 10.85
C GLN A 315 22.31 -9.87 10.35
N PRO A 316 21.23 -10.64 10.64
CA PRO A 316 21.09 -11.99 10.10
C PRO A 316 21.08 -12.05 8.56
N TRP A 317 20.78 -10.94 7.88
CA TRP A 317 20.73 -10.81 6.42
C TRP A 317 21.92 -10.02 5.85
N ARG A 318 23.00 -9.83 6.60
CA ARG A 318 24.20 -9.09 6.14
C ARG A 318 24.79 -9.56 4.81
N HIS A 319 24.50 -10.80 4.39
CA HIS A 319 24.97 -11.41 3.14
C HIS A 319 23.93 -11.44 2.00
N SER A 320 22.66 -11.13 2.28
CA SER A 320 21.57 -11.17 1.29
C SER A 320 20.86 -9.83 1.10
N LEU A 321 20.88 -8.95 2.09
CA LEU A 321 20.29 -7.62 2.04
C LEU A 321 21.09 -6.70 1.09
N LYS A 322 20.48 -6.32 -0.03
CA LYS A 322 21.07 -5.47 -1.07
C LYS A 322 20.60 -4.02 -1.01
N GLU A 323 19.36 -3.78 -0.60
CA GLU A 323 18.77 -2.46 -0.56
C GLU A 323 18.15 -2.16 0.82
N LEU A 324 18.54 -1.01 1.39
CA LEU A 324 17.93 -0.46 2.59
C LEU A 324 17.47 0.97 2.29
N THR A 325 16.18 1.23 2.51
CA THR A 325 15.60 2.57 2.51
C THR A 325 15.07 2.87 3.89
N PHE A 326 15.51 3.97 4.49
CA PHE A 326 15.02 4.44 5.78
C PHE A 326 14.76 5.95 5.70
N SER A 327 13.52 6.38 5.93
CA SER A 327 13.14 7.79 5.79
C SER A 327 12.12 8.21 6.83
N MET A 328 12.31 9.41 7.41
CA MET A 328 11.40 10.03 8.37
C MET A 328 10.91 11.38 7.83
N GLU A 329 9.76 11.40 7.17
CA GLU A 329 9.22 12.62 6.56
C GLU A 329 8.64 13.59 7.59
N GLY A 330 8.92 14.89 7.46
CA GLY A 330 8.03 15.93 7.99
C GLY A 330 8.31 16.49 9.40
N GLY A 331 9.56 16.68 9.83
CA GLY A 331 9.86 17.55 10.98
C GLY A 331 11.35 17.79 11.25
N GLU A 332 11.62 18.67 12.21
CA GLU A 332 12.97 19.03 12.71
C GLU A 332 13.57 17.88 13.52
N PHE A 333 14.70 17.32 13.09
CA PHE A 333 15.34 16.20 13.79
C PHE A 333 15.58 16.57 15.27
N PRO A 334 15.37 15.65 16.23
CA PRO A 334 15.68 15.93 17.62
C PRO A 334 17.17 16.31 17.70
N GLU A 335 17.49 17.40 18.39
CA GLU A 335 18.84 17.99 18.42
C GLU A 335 19.90 17.08 19.06
N ASN A 336 19.54 15.92 19.60
CA ASN A 336 20.43 15.03 20.36
C ASN A 336 20.39 13.57 19.85
N PHE A 337 21.01 13.28 18.70
CA PHE A 337 21.36 11.90 18.30
C PHE A 337 22.79 11.56 18.75
N ASP A 338 23.04 11.53 20.05
CA ASP A 338 24.39 11.30 20.61
C ASP A 338 24.78 9.79 20.68
N ASP A 339 23.95 8.90 20.12
CA ASP A 339 24.17 7.44 20.15
C ASP A 339 25.01 6.95 18.96
N THR A 340 26.27 7.38 18.88
CA THR A 340 27.21 7.00 17.81
C THR A 340 27.73 5.57 17.85
N GLN A 341 27.54 4.83 18.95
CA GLN A 341 28.16 3.51 19.11
C GLN A 341 27.61 2.45 18.14
N GLU A 342 26.34 2.55 17.73
CA GLU A 342 25.68 1.55 16.89
C GLU A 342 25.78 1.81 15.39
N ALA A 343 26.28 2.97 14.97
CA ALA A 343 26.48 3.31 13.55
C ALA A 343 27.44 2.33 12.82
N THR A 344 28.30 1.65 13.57
CA THR A 344 29.20 0.61 13.04
C THR A 344 28.47 -0.60 12.45
N LEU A 345 27.23 -0.88 12.88
CA LEU A 345 26.48 -2.06 12.44
C LEU A 345 26.04 -1.98 10.97
N LEU A 346 25.80 -0.77 10.46
CA LEU A 346 25.44 -0.59 9.04
C LEU A 346 26.60 -1.00 8.13
N ARG A 347 27.85 -0.75 8.55
CA ARG A 347 29.06 -1.13 7.83
C ARG A 347 29.23 -2.65 7.72
N GLU A 348 28.67 -3.41 8.65
CA GLU A 348 28.73 -4.87 8.68
C GLU A 348 27.77 -5.54 7.67
N LEU A 349 26.82 -4.80 7.10
CA LEU A 349 25.92 -5.27 6.04
C LEU A 349 26.67 -5.39 4.71
N GLY A 350 27.58 -6.35 4.62
CA GLY A 350 28.53 -6.49 3.52
C GLY A 350 27.95 -6.85 2.14
N ALA A 351 26.64 -7.11 2.03
CA ALA A 351 25.93 -7.25 0.76
C ALA A 351 25.14 -6.00 0.35
N LEU A 352 25.11 -4.95 1.19
CA LEU A 352 24.32 -3.75 0.94
C LEU A 352 24.93 -2.96 -0.23
N GLU A 353 24.19 -2.85 -1.32
CA GLU A 353 24.57 -2.15 -2.54
C GLU A 353 23.89 -0.79 -2.65
N VAL A 354 22.69 -0.64 -2.08
CA VAL A 354 21.89 0.59 -2.14
C VAL A 354 21.46 1.01 -0.74
N LEU A 355 21.85 2.23 -0.35
CA LEU A 355 21.38 2.87 0.88
C LEU A 355 20.66 4.16 0.52
N ARG A 356 19.39 4.27 0.91
CA ARG A 356 18.62 5.51 0.84
C ARG A 356 18.25 5.93 2.23
N THR A 357 18.75 7.07 2.66
CA THR A 357 18.56 7.52 4.04
C THR A 357 18.50 9.03 4.14
N GLN A 358 18.21 9.53 5.34
CA GLN A 358 18.27 10.95 5.63
C GLN A 358 19.63 11.35 6.18
N VAL A 359 20.07 12.55 5.83
CA VAL A 359 21.38 13.07 6.21
C VAL A 359 21.48 13.28 7.71
N ALA A 360 20.43 13.78 8.35
CA ALA A 360 20.41 14.03 9.79
C ALA A 360 20.41 12.76 10.66
N LEU A 361 20.45 11.56 10.05
CA LEU A 361 20.65 10.30 10.77
C LEU A 361 22.11 9.95 10.99
N PHE A 362 23.04 10.78 10.49
CA PHE A 362 24.45 10.67 10.78
C PHE A 362 24.85 11.76 11.77
N ASP A 363 25.75 11.41 12.69
CA ASP A 363 26.32 12.36 13.65
C ASP A 363 27.48 13.12 12.99
N TRP A 364 27.16 14.25 12.38
CA TRP A 364 28.13 15.13 11.72
C TRP A 364 28.93 15.96 12.73
N ASP A 365 28.33 16.31 13.86
CA ASP A 365 28.90 17.24 14.84
C ASP A 365 29.81 16.52 15.85
N GLY A 366 29.52 15.26 16.18
CA GLY A 366 30.31 14.47 17.13
C GLY A 366 31.53 13.79 16.54
N ASP A 367 31.74 13.81 15.21
CA ASP A 367 32.97 13.31 14.57
C ASP A 367 33.88 14.47 14.14
N PRO A 368 34.82 14.92 15.00
CA PRO A 368 35.72 16.03 14.66
C PRO A 368 36.62 15.73 13.46
N ASP A 369 36.77 14.45 13.08
CA ASP A 369 37.55 14.05 11.91
C ASP A 369 36.71 14.05 10.62
N GLY A 370 35.40 14.33 10.68
CA GLY A 370 34.47 14.31 9.55
C GLY A 370 34.30 12.94 8.88
N ASN A 371 34.76 11.86 9.51
CA ASN A 371 34.81 10.51 8.93
C ASN A 371 33.52 9.70 9.12
N VAL A 372 32.40 10.34 9.50
CA VAL A 372 31.16 9.64 9.88
C VAL A 372 30.65 8.70 8.79
N LEU A 373 30.65 9.14 7.51
CA LEU A 373 30.27 8.30 6.38
C LEU A 373 31.24 7.13 6.19
N VAL A 374 32.54 7.38 6.31
CA VAL A 374 33.58 6.35 6.14
C VAL A 374 33.49 5.27 7.23
N ARG A 375 33.11 5.66 8.45
CA ARG A 375 32.94 4.76 9.60
C ARG A 375 31.65 3.95 9.52
N THR A 376 30.59 4.52 8.95
CA THR A 376 29.22 3.98 8.98
C THR A 376 28.84 3.18 7.72
N LEU A 377 29.32 3.59 6.54
CA LEU A 377 28.88 2.98 5.28
C LEU A 377 29.58 1.63 4.99
N PRO A 378 28.87 0.64 4.42
CA PRO A 378 29.47 -0.62 4.02
C PRO A 378 30.32 -0.48 2.76
N GLN A 379 31.40 -1.26 2.65
CA GLN A 379 32.33 -1.20 1.51
C GLN A 379 31.72 -1.69 0.18
N SER A 380 30.62 -2.44 0.24
CA SER A 380 29.87 -2.97 -0.90
C SER A 380 28.97 -1.95 -1.60
N LEU A 381 28.83 -0.75 -1.00
CA LEU A 381 27.87 0.26 -1.45
C LEU A 381 28.17 0.71 -2.89
N ARG A 382 27.12 0.76 -3.70
CA ARG A 382 27.14 1.21 -5.11
C ARG A 382 26.36 2.49 -5.32
N HIS A 383 25.25 2.63 -4.60
CA HIS A 383 24.37 3.80 -4.66
C HIS A 383 24.09 4.30 -3.24
N LEU A 384 24.42 5.56 -2.99
CA LEU A 384 24.05 6.28 -1.79
C LEU A 384 23.05 7.38 -2.14
N GLU A 385 21.92 7.43 -1.45
CA GLU A 385 20.95 8.51 -1.56
C GLU A 385 20.76 9.18 -0.20
N LEU A 386 21.04 10.48 -0.15
CA LEU A 386 21.07 11.31 1.05
C LEU A 386 19.97 12.38 0.96
N ARG A 387 18.99 12.28 1.87
CA ARG A 387 17.82 13.16 1.90
C ARG A 387 17.79 14.13 3.09
N GLY A 388 17.31 15.35 2.88
CA GLY A 388 16.98 16.29 3.96
C GLY A 388 18.10 17.24 4.35
N TYR A 389 17.96 17.85 5.54
CA TYR A 389 18.77 19.00 5.99
C TYR A 389 19.87 18.56 6.96
N ALA A 390 21.13 18.80 6.62
CA ALA A 390 22.27 18.79 7.55
C ALA A 390 23.49 19.42 6.86
N ASP A 391 24.44 19.94 7.64
CA ASP A 391 25.72 20.39 7.11
C ASP A 391 26.65 19.18 6.88
N PHE A 392 26.52 18.52 5.72
CA PHE A 392 27.29 17.32 5.37
C PHE A 392 28.34 17.55 4.28
N ALA A 393 28.63 18.80 3.92
CA ALA A 393 29.58 19.12 2.86
C ALA A 393 30.98 18.55 3.20
N CYS A 394 31.47 18.80 4.43
CA CYS A 394 32.69 18.18 4.97
C CYS A 394 32.68 16.64 4.89
N GLY A 395 31.52 16.03 5.13
CA GLY A 395 31.30 14.59 5.02
C GLY A 395 31.58 14.01 3.64
N LEU A 396 31.15 14.73 2.59
CA LEU A 396 31.39 14.35 1.20
C LEU A 396 32.88 14.45 0.83
N LEU A 397 33.57 15.47 1.34
CA LEU A 397 35.01 15.62 1.13
C LEU A 397 35.79 14.46 1.76
N MET A 398 35.45 14.07 2.99
CA MET A 398 36.06 12.91 3.64
C MET A 398 35.73 11.59 2.93
N LEU A 399 34.53 11.48 2.36
CA LEU A 399 34.19 10.34 1.50
C LEU A 399 35.06 10.30 0.24
N TYR A 400 35.32 11.45 -0.39
CA TYR A 400 36.24 11.56 -1.52
C TYR A 400 37.65 11.07 -1.15
N ASP A 401 38.23 11.58 -0.07
CA ASP A 401 39.56 11.17 0.40
C ASP A 401 39.64 9.66 0.68
N ALA A 402 38.56 9.08 1.24
CA ALA A 402 38.48 7.66 1.47
C ALA A 402 38.48 6.85 0.16
N ILE A 403 37.86 7.37 -0.90
CA ILE A 403 37.80 6.72 -2.22
C ILE A 403 39.17 6.79 -2.91
N THR A 404 39.77 7.97 -2.99
CA THR A 404 40.98 8.24 -3.80
C THR A 404 42.26 7.83 -3.10
N GLU A 405 42.45 8.24 -1.85
CA GLU A 405 43.72 8.05 -1.12
C GLU A 405 43.77 6.69 -0.42
N ARG A 406 42.64 6.22 0.11
CA ARG A 406 42.57 4.97 0.89
C ARG A 406 42.02 3.78 0.10
N GLY A 407 41.44 4.03 -1.08
CA GLY A 407 40.87 2.99 -1.94
C GLY A 407 39.66 2.27 -1.33
N HIS A 408 38.91 2.94 -0.43
CA HIS A 408 37.63 2.48 0.09
C HIS A 408 36.51 2.68 -0.93
N PHE A 409 35.38 2.00 -0.74
CA PHE A 409 34.16 2.19 -1.55
C PHE A 409 34.38 2.09 -3.06
N ARG A 410 35.25 1.17 -3.52
CA ARG A 410 35.61 1.00 -4.95
C ARG A 410 34.44 0.70 -5.88
N HIS A 411 33.30 0.32 -5.32
CA HIS A 411 32.08 0.00 -6.06
C HIS A 411 31.07 1.15 -6.07
N LEU A 412 31.33 2.25 -5.35
CA LEU A 412 30.44 3.39 -5.29
C LEU A 412 30.44 4.09 -6.66
N GLN A 413 29.28 4.06 -7.31
CA GLN A 413 29.08 4.57 -8.66
C GLN A 413 28.25 5.83 -8.66
N ARG A 414 27.33 5.97 -7.70
CA ARG A 414 26.33 7.03 -7.72
C ARG A 414 26.00 7.56 -6.32
N ILE A 415 25.92 8.88 -6.22
CA ILE A 415 25.44 9.60 -5.04
C ILE A 415 24.30 10.53 -5.46
N ASP A 416 23.15 10.33 -4.86
CA ASP A 416 21.96 11.16 -5.05
C ASP A 416 21.78 12.05 -3.82
N ILE A 417 21.69 13.37 -4.02
CA ILE A 417 21.59 14.37 -2.97
C ILE A 417 20.33 15.20 -3.17
N ASP A 418 19.54 15.30 -2.11
CA ASP A 418 18.31 16.08 -2.10
C ASP A 418 18.50 17.37 -1.28
N ASP A 419 18.73 18.49 -1.99
CA ASP A 419 19.12 19.80 -1.44
C ASP A 419 17.90 20.67 -1.06
N GLN A 420 16.91 20.10 -0.35
CA GLN A 420 15.56 20.70 -0.32
C GLN A 420 15.37 21.95 0.52
N LYS A 421 16.37 22.44 1.28
CA LYS A 421 16.05 23.36 2.39
C LYS A 421 17.01 24.50 2.67
N TYR A 422 18.10 24.67 1.90
CA TYR A 422 18.92 25.86 2.06
C TYR A 422 18.28 27.02 1.31
N ASP A 423 17.98 28.10 2.04
CA ASP A 423 17.60 29.36 1.43
C ASP A 423 18.85 29.96 0.74
N ARG A 424 19.00 29.64 -0.55
CA ARG A 424 20.05 30.17 -1.43
C ARG A 424 19.97 31.70 -1.60
N SER A 425 18.93 32.36 -1.08
CA SER A 425 18.89 33.82 -1.02
C SER A 425 19.69 34.39 0.15
N THR A 426 20.03 33.57 1.15
CA THR A 426 20.86 33.98 2.30
C THR A 426 22.35 33.79 2.00
N PRO A 427 23.24 34.63 2.57
CA PRO A 427 24.68 34.46 2.42
C PRO A 427 25.19 33.09 2.91
N PHE A 428 24.59 32.57 3.99
CA PHE A 428 24.92 31.25 4.51
C PHE A 428 24.52 30.13 3.54
N GLY A 429 23.28 30.17 3.02
CA GLY A 429 22.82 29.19 2.03
C GLY A 429 23.62 29.24 0.72
N GLN A 430 24.11 30.41 0.31
CA GLN A 430 25.00 30.54 -0.86
C GLN A 430 26.38 29.95 -0.61
N ALA A 431 26.98 30.24 0.54
CA ALA A 431 28.29 29.69 0.91
C ALA A 431 28.24 28.16 0.96
N TYR A 432 27.23 27.61 1.64
CA TYR A 432 27.00 26.17 1.72
C TYR A 432 26.74 25.53 0.34
N ALA A 433 25.87 26.12 -0.48
CA ALA A 433 25.60 25.59 -1.83
C ALA A 433 26.86 25.59 -2.70
N THR A 434 27.71 26.61 -2.56
CA THR A 434 29.00 26.68 -3.28
C THR A 434 29.93 25.56 -2.82
N GLU A 435 30.07 25.37 -1.50
CA GLU A 435 30.89 24.30 -0.92
C GLU A 435 30.39 22.90 -1.32
N LEU A 436 29.08 22.69 -1.27
CA LEU A 436 28.46 21.44 -1.72
C LEU A 436 28.72 21.19 -3.20
N ASP A 437 28.60 22.21 -4.04
CA ASP A 437 28.86 22.12 -5.48
C ASP A 437 30.33 21.77 -5.78
N GLU A 438 31.28 22.36 -5.05
CA GLU A 438 32.71 22.06 -5.13
C GLU A 438 33.02 20.61 -4.70
N ASN A 439 32.45 20.16 -3.59
CA ASN A 439 32.62 18.78 -3.10
C ASN A 439 31.99 17.76 -4.06
N CYS A 440 30.82 18.06 -4.64
CA CYS A 440 30.19 17.24 -5.66
C CYS A 440 31.06 17.15 -6.93
N ALA A 441 31.63 18.27 -7.39
CA ALA A 441 32.54 18.27 -8.54
C ALA A 441 33.81 17.45 -8.28
N THR A 442 34.30 17.50 -7.04
CA THR A 442 35.46 16.73 -6.59
C THR A 442 35.17 15.22 -6.61
N LEU A 443 34.03 14.78 -6.08
CA LEU A 443 33.56 13.38 -6.19
C LEU A 443 33.34 12.94 -7.65
N ALA A 444 32.79 13.81 -8.50
CA ALA A 444 32.63 13.53 -9.91
C ALA A 444 33.98 13.31 -10.63
N SER A 445 35.02 14.04 -10.23
CA SER A 445 36.38 13.84 -10.76
C SER A 445 36.99 12.48 -10.38
N ALA A 446 36.53 11.87 -9.27
CA ALA A 446 36.89 10.51 -8.87
C ALA A 446 36.08 9.42 -9.61
N GLY A 447 35.19 9.79 -10.54
CA GLY A 447 34.38 8.87 -11.34
C GLY A 447 33.06 8.46 -10.71
N VAL A 448 32.61 9.16 -9.66
CA VAL A 448 31.29 8.94 -9.03
C VAL A 448 30.25 9.85 -9.69
N GLU A 449 29.15 9.29 -10.18
CA GLU A 449 28.00 10.08 -10.65
C GLU A 449 27.35 10.79 -9.47
N VAL A 450 27.30 12.12 -9.48
CA VAL A 450 26.62 12.90 -8.43
C VAL A 450 25.39 13.59 -9.02
N VAL A 451 24.22 13.22 -8.54
CA VAL A 451 22.93 13.80 -8.96
C VAL A 451 22.36 14.63 -7.82
N LYS A 452 22.17 15.93 -8.05
CA LYS A 452 21.51 16.84 -7.12
C LYS A 452 20.10 17.11 -7.60
N TYR A 453 19.12 16.95 -6.72
CA TYR A 453 17.72 17.18 -7.03
C TYR A 453 17.27 18.52 -6.45
N PRO A 454 16.58 19.37 -7.25
CA PRO A 454 16.05 20.62 -6.75
C PRO A 454 14.85 20.39 -5.83
N ALA A 455 14.68 21.29 -4.85
CA ALA A 455 13.66 21.21 -3.80
C ALA A 455 12.21 21.01 -4.29
N GLU A 456 11.89 21.43 -5.52
CA GLU A 456 10.52 21.44 -6.04
C GLU A 456 10.13 20.18 -6.82
N GLU A 457 11.09 19.38 -7.30
CA GLU A 457 10.82 18.26 -8.22
C GLU A 457 10.69 16.90 -7.55
N TRP A 458 11.06 16.78 -6.28
CA TRP A 458 11.01 15.49 -5.57
C TRP A 458 9.63 15.21 -4.99
N SER A 459 8.68 14.87 -5.85
CA SER A 459 7.58 14.00 -5.42
C SER A 459 8.10 12.57 -5.42
N ASP A 460 8.16 11.92 -4.25
CA ASP A 460 8.63 10.53 -4.16
C ASP A 460 7.90 9.67 -5.20
N PRO A 461 8.59 9.09 -6.20
CA PRO A 461 7.93 8.31 -7.25
C PRO A 461 7.20 7.08 -6.66
N GLY A 462 7.59 6.64 -5.45
CA GLY A 462 6.85 5.63 -4.68
C GLY A 462 5.55 6.16 -4.05
N SER A 463 5.52 7.42 -3.61
CA SER A 463 4.33 8.09 -3.09
C SER A 463 3.24 8.23 -4.15
N ASN A 464 3.61 8.48 -5.40
CA ASN A 464 2.63 8.50 -6.49
C ASN A 464 2.10 7.10 -6.84
N ARG A 465 2.85 6.02 -6.61
CA ARG A 465 2.32 4.65 -6.78
C ARG A 465 1.39 4.23 -5.63
N ALA A 466 1.70 4.65 -4.40
CA ALA A 466 0.82 4.44 -3.25
C ALA A 466 -0.42 5.35 -3.29
N ARG A 467 -0.33 6.56 -3.85
CA ARG A 467 -1.47 7.47 -4.07
C ARG A 467 -2.28 7.10 -5.31
N SER A 468 -1.65 6.62 -6.38
CA SER A 468 -2.35 6.15 -7.59
C SER A 468 -3.22 4.91 -7.34
N LEU A 469 -3.02 4.19 -6.24
CA LEU A 469 -3.91 3.10 -5.82
C LEU A 469 -5.03 3.56 -4.86
N VAL A 470 -4.98 4.79 -4.35
CA VAL A 470 -5.94 5.33 -3.37
C VAL A 470 -6.70 6.55 -3.90
N SER A 471 -6.38 7.03 -5.11
CA SER A 471 -6.95 8.26 -5.67
C SER A 471 -7.02 8.18 -7.20
N ASP A 472 -8.02 7.46 -7.71
CA ASP A 472 -8.77 7.75 -8.94
C ASP A 472 -10.16 7.08 -8.86
#